data_AF-A0A6P5RQ14-F1
#
_entry.id   AF-A0A6P5RQ14-F1
#
_cell.length_a   1.000
_cell.length_b   1.000
_cell.length_c   1.000
_cell.angle_alpha   90.00
_cell.angle_beta   90.00
_cell.angle_gamma   90.00
#
_symmetry.space_group_name_H-M   'P 1'
#
loop_
_entity.id
_entity.type
_entity.pdbx_description
1 polymer ?
#
loop_
_entity_poly.entity_id
_entity_poly.type
_entity_poly.pdbx_seq_one_letter_code
_entity_poly.pdbx_strand_id
1 'polypeptide(L)'
;MILVSIIFLDQLLDIMLISWFHQILQQIRSDVALLTLQDGGPPIQNPSTAAEDARLASLISLDGIVKQVKDIVTQSSMSTLSKSKKKQMLASLDELAERMPSLLDIDHPCAQRQIADARHVIQSIPEEDDHLQEQSHALKPSTDLGFGTETDVAQWNVLQFNTGATTPFIIKCGANSNSELVIKADAKIQEPKGGEVVRVVPRPSVLESMSLEEMKHVFSQLPEALSLLALARTADGTRARYSRLYRTLAMKVPSLRDLVGELEKGGVLKDVRS
;
A
#
# COMPACT_ATOMS: atom_id res chain seq x y z
N MET A 1 -10.99 -5.05 24.87
CA MET A 1 -11.17 -6.52 24.72
C MET A 1 -12.02 -6.92 23.53
N ILE A 2 -12.98 -6.10 23.07
CA ILE A 2 -13.89 -6.43 21.94
C ILE A 2 -13.16 -6.46 20.58
N LEU A 3 -12.16 -5.58 20.37
CA LEU A 3 -11.42 -5.50 19.09
C LEU A 3 -10.55 -6.73 18.79
N VAL A 4 -10.00 -7.37 19.83
CA VAL A 4 -9.20 -8.60 19.71
C VAL A 4 -10.08 -9.78 19.31
N SER A 5 -11.33 -9.81 19.76
CA SER A 5 -12.29 -10.86 19.39
C SER A 5 -12.73 -10.78 17.92
N ILE A 6 -12.83 -9.58 17.34
CA ILE A 6 -13.25 -9.41 15.94
C ILE A 6 -12.15 -9.86 14.97
N ILE A 7 -10.89 -9.48 15.24
CA ILE A 7 -9.73 -9.92 14.43
C ILE A 7 -9.54 -11.44 14.52
N PHE A 8 -9.79 -12.02 15.71
CA PHE A 8 -9.68 -13.46 15.91
C PHE A 8 -10.82 -14.24 15.22
N LEU A 9 -12.03 -13.68 15.15
CA LEU A 9 -13.15 -14.28 14.40
C LEU A 9 -12.91 -14.25 12.89
N ASP A 10 -12.33 -13.17 12.35
CA ASP A 10 -12.09 -13.01 10.92
C ASP A 10 -10.99 -13.98 10.42
N GLN A 11 -9.91 -14.12 11.20
CA GLN A 11 -8.88 -15.14 10.97
C GLN A 11 -9.45 -16.58 11.09
N LEU A 12 -10.38 -16.81 12.02
CA LEU A 12 -11.05 -18.11 12.13
C LEU A 12 -11.96 -18.38 10.92
N LEU A 13 -12.65 -17.36 10.41
CA LEU A 13 -13.54 -17.49 9.26
C LEU A 13 -12.74 -17.83 7.99
N ASP A 14 -11.59 -17.19 7.78
CA ASP A 14 -10.69 -17.47 6.66
C ASP A 14 -10.11 -18.89 6.74
N ILE A 15 -9.69 -19.34 7.93
CA ILE A 15 -9.20 -20.71 8.13
C ILE A 15 -10.33 -21.74 7.91
N MET A 16 -11.54 -21.44 8.38
CA MET A 16 -12.71 -22.30 8.15
C MET A 16 -13.10 -22.34 6.67
N LEU A 17 -13.02 -21.22 5.94
CA LEU A 17 -13.34 -21.15 4.52
C LEU A 17 -12.32 -21.91 3.68
N ILE A 18 -11.03 -21.78 3.99
CA ILE A 18 -9.94 -22.55 3.35
C ILE A 18 -10.12 -24.04 3.63
N SER A 19 -10.40 -24.44 4.87
CA SER A 19 -10.63 -25.84 5.23
C SER A 19 -11.87 -26.40 4.54
N TRP A 20 -12.95 -25.62 4.43
CA TRP A 20 -14.18 -26.04 3.78
C TRP A 20 -13.99 -26.20 2.27
N PHE A 21 -13.27 -25.27 1.64
CA PHE A 21 -12.91 -25.38 0.23
C PHE A 21 -11.99 -26.58 -0.03
N HIS A 22 -11.02 -26.83 0.85
CA HIS A 22 -10.17 -28.01 0.77
C HIS A 22 -10.98 -29.30 0.91
N GLN A 23 -11.95 -29.32 1.84
CA GLN A 23 -12.84 -30.47 2.05
C GLN A 23 -13.76 -30.71 0.85
N ILE A 24 -14.28 -29.67 0.20
CA ILE A 24 -15.05 -29.79 -1.05
C ILE A 24 -14.18 -30.32 -2.18
N LEU A 25 -12.95 -29.82 -2.34
CA LEU A 25 -12.05 -30.31 -3.38
C LEU A 25 -11.65 -31.77 -3.16
N GLN A 26 -11.47 -32.20 -1.91
CA GLN A 26 -11.21 -33.60 -1.58
C GLN A 26 -12.46 -34.46 -1.80
N GLN A 27 -13.65 -33.96 -1.48
CA GLN A 27 -14.91 -34.64 -1.75
C GLN A 27 -15.13 -34.84 -3.25
N ILE A 28 -14.93 -33.80 -4.08
CA ILE A 28 -15.03 -33.90 -5.54
C ILE A 28 -14.01 -34.90 -6.10
N ARG A 29 -12.77 -34.91 -5.59
CA ARG A 29 -11.76 -35.90 -5.99
C ARG A 29 -12.13 -37.33 -5.59
N SER A 30 -12.70 -37.50 -4.39
CA SER A 30 -13.21 -38.78 -3.91
C SER A 30 -14.39 -39.26 -4.76
N ASP A 31 -15.34 -38.37 -5.09
CA ASP A 31 -16.52 -38.68 -5.89
C ASP A 31 -16.14 -39.02 -7.35
N VAL A 32 -15.12 -38.35 -7.92
CA VAL A 32 -14.55 -38.71 -9.23
C VAL A 32 -13.87 -40.09 -9.19
N ALA A 33 -13.14 -40.42 -8.13
CA ALA A 33 -12.53 -41.75 -7.97
C ALA A 33 -13.60 -42.86 -7.77
N LEU A 34 -14.71 -42.53 -7.12
CA LEU A 34 -15.83 -43.45 -6.88
C LEU A 34 -16.64 -43.69 -8.18
N LEU A 35 -16.77 -42.67 -9.04
CA LEU A 35 -17.40 -42.78 -10.36
C LEU A 35 -16.56 -43.58 -11.38
N THR A 36 -15.24 -43.66 -11.21
CA THR A 36 -14.38 -44.49 -12.09
C THR A 36 -14.41 -45.98 -11.79
N LEU A 37 -15.00 -46.41 -10.67
CA LEU A 37 -15.06 -47.82 -10.26
C LEU A 37 -16.39 -48.51 -10.63
N GLN A 38 -17.39 -47.78 -11.11
CA GLN A 38 -18.71 -48.33 -11.39
C GLN A 38 -19.13 -48.13 -12.86
N ASP A 39 -18.86 -49.17 -13.63
CA ASP A 39 -19.76 -49.75 -14.65
C ASP A 39 -20.00 -48.98 -15.96
N GLY A 40 -19.43 -49.50 -17.05
CA GLY A 40 -20.13 -49.78 -18.33
C GLY A 40 -20.96 -48.71 -19.05
N GLY A 41 -20.90 -47.43 -18.69
CA GLY A 41 -21.70 -46.36 -19.30
C GLY A 41 -21.15 -45.81 -20.62
N PRO A 42 -21.98 -45.14 -21.45
CA PRO A 42 -21.56 -44.54 -22.71
C PRO A 42 -20.46 -43.49 -22.45
N PRO A 43 -19.58 -43.21 -23.43
CA PRO A 43 -18.36 -42.45 -23.21
C PRO A 43 -18.69 -41.13 -22.52
N ILE A 44 -18.07 -40.93 -21.35
CA ILE A 44 -18.10 -39.69 -20.58
C ILE A 44 -17.75 -38.57 -21.57
N GLN A 45 -18.75 -37.75 -21.91
CA GLN A 45 -18.52 -36.57 -22.73
C GLN A 45 -17.63 -35.65 -21.92
N ASN A 46 -16.34 -35.64 -22.25
CA ASN A 46 -15.45 -34.59 -21.80
C ASN A 46 -16.11 -33.25 -22.17
N PRO A 47 -16.24 -32.31 -21.23
CA PRO A 47 -16.70 -30.98 -21.57
C PRO A 47 -15.79 -30.44 -22.69
N SER A 48 -16.39 -29.75 -23.66
CA SER A 48 -15.63 -29.13 -24.75
C SER A 48 -14.53 -28.26 -24.13
N THR A 49 -13.30 -28.34 -24.64
CA THR A 49 -12.17 -27.49 -24.24
C THR A 49 -12.56 -26.01 -24.18
N ALA A 50 -13.47 -25.56 -25.04
CA ALA A 50 -14.00 -24.20 -25.02
C ALA A 50 -14.79 -23.84 -23.75
N ALA A 51 -15.54 -24.80 -23.18
CA ALA A 51 -16.27 -24.61 -21.93
C ALA A 51 -15.32 -24.58 -20.71
N GLU A 52 -14.26 -25.38 -20.74
CA GLU A 52 -13.20 -25.36 -19.72
C GLU A 52 -12.40 -24.06 -19.78
N ASP A 53 -12.04 -23.60 -20.97
CA ASP A 53 -11.35 -22.34 -21.20
C ASP A 53 -12.20 -21.14 -20.76
N ALA A 54 -13.51 -21.15 -21.07
CA ALA A 54 -14.45 -20.13 -20.59
C ALA A 54 -14.56 -20.14 -19.05
N ARG A 55 -14.55 -21.33 -18.43
CA ARG A 55 -14.55 -21.46 -16.97
C ARG A 55 -13.27 -20.92 -16.35
N LEU A 56 -12.10 -21.23 -16.91
CA LEU A 56 -10.81 -20.72 -16.47
C LEU A 56 -10.73 -19.19 -16.62
N ALA A 57 -11.15 -18.64 -17.76
CA ALA A 57 -11.17 -17.20 -18.00
C ALA A 57 -12.09 -16.45 -17.01
N SER A 58 -13.25 -17.05 -16.69
CA SER A 58 -14.18 -16.52 -15.68
C SER A 58 -13.55 -16.52 -14.29
N LEU A 59 -12.89 -17.61 -13.88
CA LEU A 59 -12.24 -17.71 -12.57
C LEU A 59 -11.06 -16.73 -12.42
N ILE A 60 -10.27 -16.54 -13.48
CA ILE A 60 -9.18 -15.55 -13.49
C ILE A 60 -9.74 -14.12 -13.37
N SER A 61 -10.81 -13.83 -14.10
CA SER A 61 -11.48 -12.52 -14.04
C SER A 61 -12.11 -12.28 -12.67
N LEU A 62 -12.72 -13.30 -12.07
CA LEU A 62 -13.30 -13.25 -10.73
C LEU A 62 -12.20 -12.99 -9.68
N ASP A 63 -11.08 -13.71 -9.73
CA ASP A 63 -9.94 -13.47 -8.84
C ASP A 63 -9.40 -12.04 -8.98
N GLY A 64 -9.32 -11.52 -10.21
CA GLY A 64 -8.94 -10.13 -10.48
C GLY A 64 -9.92 -9.11 -9.87
N ILE A 65 -11.23 -9.36 -9.94
CA ILE A 65 -12.26 -8.51 -9.31
C ILE A 65 -12.13 -8.58 -7.78
N VAL A 66 -12.03 -9.78 -7.20
CA VAL A 66 -11.91 -9.98 -5.75
C VAL A 66 -10.66 -9.30 -5.20
N LYS A 67 -9.53 -9.37 -5.92
CA LYS A 67 -8.30 -8.66 -5.54
C LYS A 67 -8.49 -7.15 -5.54
N GLN A 68 -9.08 -6.59 -6.60
CA GLN A 68 -9.36 -5.14 -6.67
C GLN A 68 -10.33 -4.70 -5.57
N VAL A 69 -11.37 -5.48 -5.28
CA VAL A 69 -12.29 -5.23 -4.16
C VAL A 69 -11.54 -5.22 -2.83
N LYS A 70 -10.68 -6.21 -2.58
CA LYS A 70 -9.86 -6.29 -1.38
C LYS A 70 -8.90 -5.12 -1.25
N ASP A 71 -8.29 -4.69 -2.34
CA ASP A 71 -7.40 -3.53 -2.36
C ASP A 71 -8.16 -2.24 -2.03
N ILE A 72 -9.35 -2.05 -2.58
CA ILE A 72 -10.24 -0.91 -2.26
C ILE A 72 -10.62 -0.92 -0.76
N VAL A 73 -11.03 -2.06 -0.21
CA VAL A 73 -11.35 -2.18 1.23
C VAL A 73 -10.11 -1.96 2.11
N THR A 74 -8.94 -2.43 1.67
CA THR A 74 -7.68 -2.19 2.39
C THR A 74 -7.35 -0.70 2.41
N GLN A 75 -7.59 0.02 1.30
CA GLN A 75 -7.45 1.48 1.22
C GLN A 75 -8.48 2.24 2.06
N SER A 76 -9.57 1.60 2.48
CA SER A 76 -10.61 2.19 3.34
C SER A 76 -10.37 1.98 4.84
N SER A 77 -9.30 1.27 5.24
CA SER A 77 -9.00 0.96 6.65
C SER A 77 -8.62 2.16 7.54
N MET A 78 -8.78 3.39 7.04
CA MET A 78 -8.59 4.63 7.80
C MET A 78 -9.87 4.96 8.60
N SER A 79 -9.73 5.44 9.83
CA SER A 79 -10.86 5.70 10.75
C SER A 79 -11.87 6.73 10.25
N THR A 80 -11.49 7.55 9.27
CA THR A 80 -12.32 8.55 8.58
C THR A 80 -11.92 8.60 7.11
N LEU A 81 -12.89 8.84 6.21
CA LEU A 81 -12.65 9.05 4.78
C LEU A 81 -13.16 10.44 4.38
N SER A 82 -12.37 11.17 3.58
CA SER A 82 -12.87 12.39 2.95
C SER A 82 -14.02 12.08 1.98
N LYS A 83 -14.98 13.01 1.83
CA LYS A 83 -16.14 12.85 0.94
C LYS A 83 -15.73 12.51 -0.49
N SER A 84 -14.66 13.14 -0.99
CA SER A 84 -14.11 12.91 -2.33
C SER A 84 -13.52 11.51 -2.49
N LYS A 85 -12.71 11.05 -1.54
CA LYS A 85 -12.10 9.71 -1.56
C LYS A 85 -13.17 8.62 -1.44
N LYS A 86 -14.14 8.80 -0.53
CA LYS A 86 -15.27 7.87 -0.39
C LYS A 86 -16.08 7.75 -1.68
N LYS A 87 -16.38 8.87 -2.34
CA LYS A 87 -17.07 8.89 -3.64
C LYS A 87 -16.26 8.21 -4.74
N GLN A 88 -14.95 8.44 -4.80
CA GLN A 88 -14.06 7.80 -5.76
C GLN A 88 -14.04 6.28 -5.59
N MET A 89 -13.95 5.80 -4.35
CA MET A 89 -13.91 4.36 -4.06
C MET A 89 -15.23 3.66 -4.40
N LEU A 90 -16.37 4.32 -4.15
CA LEU A 90 -17.67 3.82 -4.58
C LEU A 90 -17.79 3.77 -6.11
N ALA A 91 -17.26 4.77 -6.82
CA ALA A 91 -17.22 4.76 -8.28
C ALA A 91 -16.35 3.62 -8.82
N SER A 92 -15.20 3.34 -8.20
CA SER A 92 -14.36 2.18 -8.57
C SER A 92 -15.07 0.84 -8.34
N LEU A 93 -15.90 0.71 -7.29
CA LEU A 93 -16.74 -0.48 -7.11
C LEU A 93 -17.82 -0.60 -8.20
N ASP A 94 -18.38 0.51 -8.65
CA ASP A 94 -19.35 0.54 -9.76
C ASP A 94 -18.68 0.11 -11.08
N GLU A 95 -17.45 0.56 -11.36
CA GLU A 95 -16.66 0.11 -12.52
C GLU A 95 -16.35 -1.40 -12.48
N LEU A 96 -16.15 -1.98 -11.29
CA LEU A 96 -15.98 -3.43 -11.14
C LEU A 96 -17.27 -4.18 -11.40
N ALA A 97 -18.42 -3.62 -11.00
CA ALA A 97 -19.73 -4.19 -11.29
C ALA A 97 -20.01 -4.16 -12.81
N GLU A 98 -19.56 -3.13 -13.53
CA GLU A 98 -19.66 -3.07 -15.00
C GLU A 98 -18.85 -4.15 -15.71
N ARG A 99 -17.85 -4.74 -15.04
CA ARG A 99 -17.09 -5.90 -15.57
C ARG A 99 -17.75 -7.25 -15.28
N MET A 100 -18.85 -7.31 -14.53
CA MET A 100 -19.56 -8.58 -14.26
C MET A 100 -19.94 -9.38 -15.52
N PRO A 101 -20.35 -8.77 -16.66
CA PRO A 101 -20.71 -9.53 -17.86
C PRO A 101 -19.56 -10.34 -18.48
N SER A 102 -18.29 -10.14 -18.06
CA SER A 102 -17.17 -10.98 -18.50
C SER A 102 -17.08 -12.31 -17.74
N LEU A 103 -17.83 -12.45 -16.66
CA LEU A 103 -17.93 -13.67 -15.86
C LEU A 103 -19.05 -14.57 -16.38
N LEU A 104 -18.92 -15.87 -16.14
CA LEU A 104 -20.03 -16.80 -16.27
C LEU A 104 -21.11 -16.51 -15.22
N ASP A 105 -22.37 -16.74 -15.57
CA ASP A 105 -23.54 -16.48 -14.71
C ASP A 105 -23.42 -17.10 -13.31
N ILE A 106 -22.75 -18.25 -13.20
CA ILE A 106 -22.52 -18.95 -11.93
C ILE A 106 -21.60 -18.19 -10.95
N ASP A 107 -20.76 -17.29 -11.46
CA ASP A 107 -19.81 -16.50 -10.65
C ASP A 107 -20.36 -15.11 -10.30
N HIS A 108 -21.41 -14.64 -10.99
CA HIS A 108 -22.03 -13.33 -10.75
C HIS A 108 -22.45 -13.14 -9.29
N PRO A 109 -23.10 -14.12 -8.62
CA PRO A 109 -23.49 -13.95 -7.21
C PRO A 109 -22.29 -13.78 -6.27
N CYS A 110 -21.16 -14.39 -6.59
CA CYS A 110 -19.93 -14.28 -5.80
C CYS A 110 -19.33 -12.87 -5.95
N ALA A 111 -19.12 -12.42 -7.19
CA ALA A 111 -18.61 -11.08 -7.47
C ALA A 111 -19.53 -9.99 -6.89
N GLN A 112 -20.84 -10.13 -7.08
CA GLN A 112 -21.84 -9.18 -6.60
C GLN A 112 -21.83 -9.08 -5.07
N ARG A 113 -21.73 -10.22 -4.36
CA ARG A 113 -21.63 -10.23 -2.89
C ARG A 113 -20.37 -9.50 -2.42
N GLN A 114 -19.22 -9.79 -3.01
CA GLN A 114 -17.95 -9.15 -2.63
C GLN A 114 -17.98 -7.64 -2.85
N ILE A 115 -18.52 -7.18 -3.98
CA ILE A 115 -18.68 -5.76 -4.29
C ILE A 115 -19.68 -5.09 -3.32
N ALA A 116 -20.80 -5.75 -3.02
CA ALA A 116 -21.81 -5.23 -2.09
C ALA A 116 -21.27 -5.12 -0.65
N ASP A 117 -20.54 -6.14 -0.18
CA ASP A 117 -19.92 -6.14 1.15
C ASP A 117 -18.89 -5.01 1.26
N ALA A 118 -18.04 -4.84 0.24
CA ALA A 118 -17.10 -3.71 0.18
C ALA A 118 -17.80 -2.35 0.15
N ARG A 119 -18.92 -2.24 -0.59
CA ARG A 119 -19.72 -1.01 -0.63
C ARG A 119 -20.26 -0.66 0.76
N HIS A 120 -20.77 -1.65 1.48
CA HIS A 120 -21.27 -1.49 2.84
C HIS A 120 -20.15 -1.04 3.80
N VAL A 121 -18.98 -1.68 3.73
CA VAL A 121 -17.80 -1.29 4.52
C VAL A 121 -17.44 0.17 4.25
N ILE A 122 -17.32 0.58 2.98
CA ILE A 122 -16.97 1.96 2.61
C ILE A 122 -18.03 2.97 3.07
N GLN A 123 -19.31 2.64 2.91
CA GLN A 123 -20.42 3.49 3.34
C GLN A 123 -20.46 3.69 4.85
N SER A 124 -20.11 2.65 5.62
CA SER A 124 -20.12 2.67 7.09
C SER A 124 -19.00 3.52 7.72
N ILE A 125 -17.98 3.91 6.95
CA ILE A 125 -16.90 4.76 7.44
C ILE A 125 -17.38 6.22 7.56
N PRO A 126 -17.19 6.86 8.73
CA PRO A 126 -17.59 8.24 8.95
C PRO A 126 -16.85 9.19 7.99
N GLU A 127 -17.60 10.13 7.42
CA GLU A 127 -17.08 11.19 6.57
C GLU A 127 -16.54 12.32 7.43
N GLU A 128 -15.38 12.88 7.08
CA GLU A 128 -15.00 14.20 7.60
C GLU A 128 -15.92 15.26 6.98
N ASP A 129 -16.64 15.97 7.84
CA ASP A 129 -17.54 17.05 7.42
C ASP A 129 -16.74 18.34 7.23
N ASP A 130 -16.54 18.70 5.96
CA ASP A 130 -15.93 19.96 5.53
C ASP A 130 -16.91 21.12 5.80
N HIS A 131 -16.97 21.58 7.05
CA HIS A 131 -17.65 22.81 7.40
C HIS A 131 -16.85 23.63 8.42
N LEU A 132 -16.28 24.72 7.88
CA LEU A 132 -16.04 26.05 8.46
C LEU A 132 -14.57 26.46 8.61
N GLN A 133 -14.04 27.12 7.57
CA GLN A 133 -13.60 28.52 7.72
C GLN A 133 -13.46 29.25 6.36
N GLU A 134 -14.60 29.49 5.70
CA GLU A 134 -14.80 30.75 4.98
C GLU A 134 -15.31 31.80 5.99
N GLN A 135 -14.40 32.55 6.60
CA GLN A 135 -14.72 33.89 7.08
C GLN A 135 -13.46 34.77 7.09
N SER A 136 -13.24 35.39 5.94
CA SER A 136 -12.72 36.75 5.75
C SER A 136 -12.11 37.46 6.98
N HIS A 137 -10.81 37.79 6.91
CA HIS A 137 -10.35 39.19 6.91
C HIS A 137 -8.83 39.29 6.59
N ALA A 138 -8.55 39.86 5.41
CA ALA A 138 -7.44 40.77 5.08
C ALA A 138 -6.00 40.44 5.56
N LEU A 139 -5.15 39.94 4.66
CA LEU A 139 -4.05 40.70 4.02
C LEU A 139 -3.14 39.74 3.21
N LYS A 140 -2.92 40.11 1.94
CA LYS A 140 -2.05 39.54 0.88
C LYS A 140 -0.58 39.28 1.32
N PRO A 141 0.33 38.83 0.43
CA PRO A 141 0.32 37.66 -0.47
C PRO A 141 1.70 36.91 -0.46
N SER A 142 1.76 35.61 -0.76
CA SER A 142 2.82 35.05 -1.64
C SER A 142 2.56 33.59 -1.95
N THR A 143 2.40 33.33 -3.25
CA THR A 143 2.95 32.19 -3.99
C THR A 143 3.61 31.09 -3.14
N ASP A 144 3.04 29.89 -3.10
CA ASP A 144 3.69 28.74 -3.74
C ASP A 144 2.72 27.57 -3.92
N LEU A 145 2.87 26.90 -5.05
CA LEU A 145 2.15 25.68 -5.42
C LEU A 145 2.74 24.52 -4.61
N GLY A 146 1.99 23.99 -3.65
CA GLY A 146 2.40 22.82 -2.89
C GLY A 146 1.27 21.81 -2.81
N PHE A 147 1.40 20.71 -3.56
CA PHE A 147 0.67 19.47 -3.30
C PHE A 147 0.83 19.13 -1.81
N GLY A 148 -0.23 19.36 -1.03
CA GLY A 148 -0.26 19.09 0.40
C GLY A 148 -0.31 17.58 0.63
N THR A 149 0.86 16.93 0.68
CA THR A 149 0.98 15.69 1.44
C THR A 149 0.80 16.07 2.90
N GLU A 150 -0.16 15.45 3.55
CA GLU A 150 -0.44 15.61 4.98
C GLU A 150 0.86 15.32 5.75
N THR A 151 1.47 16.38 6.29
CA THR A 151 2.76 16.35 7.01
C THR A 151 2.53 16.39 8.52
N ASP A 152 1.33 16.04 8.97
CA ASP A 152 1.02 15.98 10.40
C ASP A 152 1.76 14.81 11.04
N VAL A 153 2.63 15.12 12.00
CA VAL A 153 3.54 14.17 12.64
C VAL A 153 3.33 14.29 14.13
N ALA A 154 2.71 13.25 14.72
CA ALA A 154 2.39 13.22 16.14
C ALA A 154 3.63 13.23 17.05
N GLN A 155 4.76 12.66 16.58
CA GLN A 155 6.00 12.60 17.36
C GLN A 155 7.24 12.73 16.48
N TRP A 156 8.15 13.61 16.93
CA TRP A 156 9.45 13.81 16.30
C TRP A 156 10.57 13.15 17.12
N ASN A 157 11.44 12.41 16.44
CA ASN A 157 12.68 11.89 16.99
C ASN A 157 13.84 12.66 16.37
N VAL A 158 14.77 13.13 17.20
CA VAL A 158 15.92 13.92 16.73
C VAL A 158 17.15 13.03 16.61
N LEU A 159 17.77 13.02 15.44
CA LEU A 159 19.05 12.37 15.19
C LEU A 159 20.10 13.39 14.84
N GLN A 160 21.31 13.16 15.32
CA GLN A 160 22.49 13.93 15.00
C GLN A 160 23.46 13.06 14.19
N PHE A 161 23.85 13.54 13.01
CA PHE A 161 24.84 12.90 12.17
C PHE A 161 26.14 13.70 12.20
N ASN A 162 27.20 13.07 12.68
CA ASN A 162 28.53 13.66 12.69
C ASN A 162 29.19 13.40 11.33
N THR A 163 29.52 14.47 10.61
CA THR A 163 30.08 14.39 9.25
C THR A 163 31.58 14.68 9.18
N GLY A 164 32.24 14.80 10.33
CA GLY A 164 33.65 15.23 10.43
C GLY A 164 33.86 16.73 10.24
N ALA A 165 32.81 17.49 9.88
CA ALA A 165 32.79 18.95 9.94
C ALA A 165 32.57 19.45 11.39
N THR A 166 32.81 20.74 11.62
CA THR A 166 32.65 21.38 12.95
C THR A 166 31.19 21.47 13.41
N THR A 167 30.22 21.41 12.48
CA THR A 167 28.78 21.43 12.79
C THR A 167 28.12 20.11 12.37
N PRO A 168 27.48 19.39 13.29
CA PRO A 168 26.78 18.15 12.96
C PRO A 168 25.44 18.44 12.26
N PHE A 169 24.95 17.48 11.49
CA PHE A 169 23.63 17.58 10.87
C PHE A 169 22.56 17.12 11.85
N ILE A 170 21.56 17.97 12.10
CA ILE A 170 20.43 17.66 12.97
C ILE A 170 19.21 17.37 12.09
N ILE A 171 18.68 16.16 12.20
CA ILE A 171 17.54 15.69 11.42
C ILE A 171 16.46 15.24 12.40
N LYS A 172 15.29 15.86 12.33
CA LYS A 172 14.09 15.39 13.03
C LYS A 172 13.33 14.46 12.10
N CYS A 173 12.96 13.28 12.57
CA CYS A 173 12.16 12.34 11.79
C CYS A 173 10.94 11.86 12.57
N GLY A 174 9.84 11.66 11.86
CA GLY A 174 8.61 11.08 12.38
C GLY A 174 7.87 10.32 11.30
N ALA A 175 6.63 9.94 11.59
CA ALA A 175 5.73 9.36 10.61
C ALA A 175 4.48 10.22 10.49
N ASN A 176 3.97 10.32 9.27
CA ASN A 176 2.62 10.83 9.04
C ASN A 176 1.58 9.72 9.31
N SER A 177 0.31 10.09 9.18
CA SER A 177 -0.86 9.20 9.23
C SER A 177 -0.79 8.04 8.21
N ASN A 178 -0.02 8.18 7.13
CA ASN A 178 0.16 7.16 6.08
C ASN A 178 1.31 6.16 6.36
N SER A 179 1.94 6.21 7.55
CA SER A 179 3.15 5.43 7.84
C SER A 179 4.28 5.69 6.84
N GLU A 180 4.43 6.93 6.41
CA GLU A 180 5.55 7.41 5.60
C GLU A 180 6.55 8.15 6.48
N LEU A 181 7.84 8.01 6.18
CA LEU A 181 8.88 8.72 6.90
C LEU A 181 8.83 10.20 6.52
N VAL A 182 8.64 11.06 7.52
CA VAL A 182 8.66 12.52 7.37
C VAL A 182 9.89 13.06 8.05
N ILE A 183 10.59 13.98 7.38
CA ILE A 183 11.80 14.62 7.87
C ILE A 183 11.59 16.12 8.00
N LYS A 184 12.11 16.67 9.09
CA LYS A 184 12.24 18.09 9.34
C LYS A 184 13.69 18.44 9.65
N ALA A 185 14.28 19.31 8.85
CA ALA A 185 15.64 19.82 9.02
C ALA A 185 15.80 21.16 8.32
N ASP A 186 16.91 21.86 8.55
CA ASP A 186 17.19 23.13 7.88
C ASP A 186 17.20 22.96 6.36
N ALA A 187 16.53 23.88 5.65
CA ALA A 187 16.49 23.90 4.19
C ALA A 187 17.90 23.91 3.59
N LYS A 188 18.75 24.75 4.18
CA LYS A 188 20.15 24.93 3.82
C LYS A 188 21.02 24.98 5.08
N ILE A 189 22.14 24.29 5.07
CA ILE A 189 23.09 24.19 6.18
C ILE A 189 23.89 25.49 6.34
N GLN A 190 24.23 26.15 5.23
CA GLN A 190 25.00 27.40 5.24
C GLN A 190 24.16 28.61 5.67
N GLU A 191 22.84 28.53 5.56
CA GLU A 191 21.89 29.59 5.92
C GLU A 191 20.86 29.06 6.93
N PRO A 192 21.21 28.89 8.22
CA PRO A 192 20.27 28.41 9.25
C PRO A 192 19.09 29.39 9.49
N LYS A 193 19.11 30.58 8.88
CA LYS A 193 17.97 31.50 8.82
C LYS A 193 16.95 31.14 7.71
N GLY A 194 17.26 30.17 6.86
CA GLY A 194 16.43 29.72 5.73
C GLY A 194 15.21 28.88 6.12
N GLY A 195 15.00 28.65 7.41
CA GLY A 195 13.85 27.92 7.95
C GLY A 195 14.02 26.40 7.91
N GLU A 196 13.38 25.73 8.87
CA GLU A 196 13.24 24.28 8.86
C GLU A 196 12.20 23.88 7.81
N VAL A 197 12.54 22.94 6.93
CA VAL A 197 11.64 22.39 5.90
C VAL A 197 11.18 21.01 6.32
N VAL A 198 9.89 20.74 6.15
CA VAL A 198 9.25 19.44 6.41
C VAL A 198 8.96 18.76 5.08
N ARG A 199 9.43 17.51 4.90
CA ARG A 199 9.20 16.71 3.68
C ARG A 199 8.96 15.25 4.01
N VAL A 200 8.03 14.63 3.29
CA VAL A 200 7.94 13.17 3.19
C VAL A 200 9.09 12.68 2.32
N VAL A 201 9.82 11.66 2.77
CA VAL A 201 10.97 11.11 2.03
C VAL A 201 10.58 9.84 1.26
N PRO A 202 11.06 9.67 0.01
CA PRO A 202 10.67 8.54 -0.83
C PRO A 202 11.17 7.20 -0.25
N ARG A 203 10.40 6.12 -0.40
CA ARG A 203 10.86 4.78 -0.01
C ARG A 203 12.07 4.36 -0.88
N PRO A 204 13.03 3.58 -0.34
CA PRO A 204 14.21 3.16 -1.11
C PRO A 204 13.89 2.44 -2.42
N SER A 205 12.79 1.67 -2.46
CA SER A 205 12.33 0.95 -3.66
C SER A 205 12.04 1.86 -4.86
N VAL A 206 11.64 3.11 -4.61
CA VAL A 206 11.38 4.10 -5.67
C VAL A 206 12.66 4.45 -6.44
N LEU A 207 13.83 4.31 -5.79
CA LEU A 207 15.12 4.65 -6.39
C LEU A 207 15.75 3.48 -7.17
N GLU A 208 15.19 2.27 -7.11
CA GLU A 208 15.80 1.06 -7.72
C GLU A 208 15.99 1.20 -9.22
N SER A 209 15.03 1.81 -9.93
CA SER A 209 15.08 2.00 -11.38
C SER A 209 15.60 3.38 -11.83
N MET A 210 15.93 4.28 -10.89
CA MET A 210 16.34 5.65 -11.21
C MET A 210 17.83 5.74 -11.57
N SER A 211 18.17 6.69 -12.43
CA SER A 211 19.53 7.15 -12.71
C SER A 211 20.06 8.08 -11.62
N LEU A 212 21.37 8.33 -11.61
CA LEU A 212 21.98 9.23 -10.63
C LEU A 212 21.43 10.67 -10.76
N GLU A 213 21.17 11.11 -11.97
CA GLU A 213 20.65 12.44 -12.29
C GLU A 213 19.21 12.61 -11.79
N GLU A 214 18.36 11.59 -11.99
CA GLU A 214 17.00 11.57 -11.45
C GLU A 214 17.00 11.57 -9.91
N MET A 215 17.88 10.77 -9.29
CA MET A 215 18.03 10.77 -7.83
C MET A 215 18.47 12.14 -7.29
N LYS A 216 19.39 12.84 -7.97
CA LYS A 216 19.79 14.20 -7.60
C LYS A 216 18.61 15.16 -7.67
N HIS A 217 17.75 15.03 -8.68
CA HIS A 217 16.55 15.85 -8.81
C HIS A 217 15.54 15.57 -7.70
N VAL A 218 15.32 14.31 -7.34
CA VAL A 218 14.46 13.95 -6.19
C VAL A 218 15.04 14.52 -4.89
N PHE A 219 16.34 14.38 -4.67
CA PHE A 219 17.00 14.86 -3.45
C PHE A 219 17.14 16.38 -3.39
N SER A 220 17.05 17.12 -4.49
CA SER A 220 17.02 18.59 -4.43
C SER A 220 15.77 19.14 -3.76
N GLN A 221 14.72 18.33 -3.63
CA GLN A 221 13.48 18.70 -2.94
C GLN A 221 13.50 18.38 -1.43
N LEU A 222 14.54 17.69 -0.96
CA LEU A 222 14.72 17.28 0.43
C LEU A 222 15.65 18.26 1.17
N PRO A 223 15.62 18.31 2.51
CA PRO A 223 16.54 19.14 3.28
C PRO A 223 18.01 18.81 2.93
N GLU A 224 18.85 19.85 2.79
CA GLU A 224 20.22 19.72 2.28
C GLU A 224 21.05 18.69 3.04
N ALA A 225 20.89 18.64 4.37
CA ALA A 225 21.56 17.66 5.24
C ALA A 225 21.28 16.20 4.82
N LEU A 226 20.04 15.89 4.45
CA LEU A 226 19.67 14.55 4.03
C LEU A 226 20.31 14.21 2.68
N SER A 227 20.25 15.14 1.74
CA SER A 227 20.79 14.99 0.39
C SER A 227 22.30 14.78 0.42
N LEU A 228 23.03 15.52 1.27
CA LEU A 228 24.47 15.34 1.45
C LEU A 228 24.84 14.00 2.09
N LEU A 229 24.03 13.49 3.04
CA LEU A 229 24.26 12.18 3.63
C LEU A 229 23.97 11.03 2.65
N ALA A 230 23.00 11.21 1.75
CA ALA A 230 22.55 10.19 0.81
C ALA A 230 23.38 10.12 -0.48
N LEU A 231 23.79 11.26 -1.04
CA LEU A 231 24.45 11.31 -2.34
C LEU A 231 25.85 10.66 -2.33
N ALA A 232 26.13 9.89 -3.38
CA ALA A 232 27.43 9.32 -3.65
C ALA A 232 27.89 9.65 -5.09
N ARG A 233 29.09 9.17 -5.45
CA ARG A 233 29.63 9.33 -6.82
C ARG A 233 28.89 8.49 -7.87
N THR A 234 28.23 7.42 -7.45
CA THR A 234 27.55 6.46 -8.33
C THR A 234 26.09 6.28 -7.90
N ALA A 235 25.23 5.85 -8.83
CA ALA A 235 23.83 5.55 -8.56
C ALA A 235 23.69 4.46 -7.48
N ASP A 236 24.43 3.35 -7.60
CA ASP A 236 24.41 2.25 -6.61
C ASP A 236 24.90 2.69 -5.24
N GLY A 237 25.97 3.51 -5.20
CA GLY A 237 26.45 4.08 -3.95
C GLY A 237 25.41 4.97 -3.29
N THR A 238 24.66 5.74 -4.09
CA THR A 238 23.59 6.62 -3.61
C THR A 238 22.41 5.80 -3.08
N ARG A 239 21.96 4.77 -3.82
CA ARG A 239 20.92 3.82 -3.37
C ARG A 239 21.29 3.14 -2.05
N ALA A 240 22.53 2.63 -1.94
CA ALA A 240 23.00 1.95 -0.75
C ALA A 240 23.06 2.88 0.47
N ARG A 241 23.61 4.10 0.30
CA ARG A 241 23.66 5.12 1.35
C ARG A 241 22.26 5.55 1.78
N TYR A 242 21.40 5.86 0.81
CA TYR A 242 20.04 6.28 1.06
C TYR A 242 19.22 5.20 1.78
N SER A 243 19.29 3.94 1.31
CA SER A 243 18.60 2.82 1.95
C SER A 243 19.03 2.64 3.41
N ARG A 244 20.34 2.74 3.69
CA ARG A 244 20.88 2.69 5.06
C ARG A 244 20.42 3.88 5.92
N LEU A 245 20.44 5.08 5.37
CA LEU A 245 20.00 6.31 6.04
C LEU A 245 18.50 6.24 6.37
N TYR A 246 17.68 5.89 5.38
CA TYR A 246 16.24 5.69 5.52
C TYR A 246 15.93 4.68 6.64
N ARG A 247 16.59 3.51 6.61
CA ARG A 247 16.41 2.49 7.66
C ARG A 247 16.79 3.03 9.04
N THR A 248 17.91 3.75 9.14
CA THR A 248 18.38 4.35 10.41
C THR A 248 17.35 5.31 11.00
N LEU A 249 16.75 6.15 10.16
CA LEU A 249 15.72 7.11 10.57
C LEU A 249 14.41 6.40 10.92
N ALA A 250 13.93 5.50 10.06
CA ALA A 250 12.69 4.77 10.25
C ALA A 250 12.72 3.89 11.51
N MET A 251 13.85 3.26 11.85
CA MET A 251 14.01 2.50 13.11
C MET A 251 13.81 3.34 14.37
N LYS A 252 14.07 4.65 14.31
CA LYS A 252 13.85 5.57 15.42
C LYS A 252 12.40 6.02 15.54
N VAL A 253 11.54 5.70 14.57
CA VAL A 253 10.14 6.06 14.57
C VAL A 253 9.30 4.82 14.92
N PRO A 254 8.65 4.78 16.11
CA PRO A 254 7.94 3.57 16.57
C PRO A 254 6.89 3.02 15.61
N SER A 255 6.15 3.90 14.93
CA SER A 255 5.10 3.54 13.97
C SER A 255 5.63 2.97 12.65
N LEU A 256 6.93 3.08 12.37
CA LEU A 256 7.54 2.56 11.14
C LEU A 256 8.32 1.24 11.36
N ARG A 257 8.26 0.65 12.56
CA ARG A 257 9.02 -0.57 12.90
C ARG A 257 8.68 -1.75 12.01
N ASP A 258 7.39 -1.94 11.70
CA ASP A 258 6.94 -3.05 10.85
C ASP A 258 7.42 -2.86 9.40
N LEU A 259 7.35 -1.63 8.88
CA LEU A 259 7.89 -1.26 7.57
C LEU A 259 9.40 -1.52 7.47
N VAL A 260 10.16 -1.23 8.53
CA VAL A 260 11.59 -1.55 8.59
C VAL A 260 11.83 -3.06 8.50
N GLY A 261 11.00 -3.87 9.15
CA GLY A 261 11.08 -5.33 9.09
C GLY A 261 10.87 -5.88 7.67
N GLU A 262 10.03 -5.25 6.86
CA GLU A 262 9.86 -5.60 5.44
C GLU A 262 11.10 -5.23 4.60
N LEU A 263 11.67 -4.05 4.85
CA LEU A 263 12.89 -3.56 4.19
C LEU A 263 14.15 -4.40 4.55
N GLU A 264 14.12 -5.18 5.61
CA GLU A 264 15.17 -6.15 5.96
C GLU A 264 14.97 -7.49 5.26
N LYS A 265 13.72 -7.95 5.11
CA LYS A 265 13.38 -9.18 4.39
C LYS A 265 13.61 -9.07 2.88
N GLY A 266 13.45 -7.88 2.30
CA GLY A 266 13.76 -7.59 0.90
C GLY A 266 15.26 -7.64 0.55
N GLY A 267 16.16 -7.81 1.52
CA GLY A 267 17.61 -7.97 1.28
C GLY A 267 18.05 -9.41 0.96
N VAL A 268 17.16 -10.38 1.05
CA VAL A 268 17.44 -11.80 0.79
C VAL A 268 16.59 -12.22 -0.40
N LEU A 269 17.10 -12.04 -1.62
CA LEU A 269 16.71 -12.62 -2.93
C LEU A 269 17.37 -11.69 -3.99
N LYS A 270 18.20 -12.10 -4.94
CA LYS A 270 18.56 -13.41 -5.49
C LYS A 270 19.88 -13.20 -6.24
N ASP A 271 20.94 -13.89 -5.85
CA ASP A 271 22.15 -14.02 -6.66
C ASP A 271 21.77 -14.88 -7.88
N VAL A 272 21.63 -14.26 -9.06
CA VAL A 272 21.51 -14.99 -10.32
C VAL A 272 22.84 -14.83 -11.04
N ARG A 273 23.75 -15.74 -10.71
CA ARG A 273 24.95 -16.03 -11.49
C ARG A 273 24.53 -16.34 -12.93
N SER A 274 25.03 -15.54 -13.88
CA SER A 274 25.16 -15.93 -15.30
C SER A 274 26.45 -16.70 -15.50
#